data_AF-A0A968P0S6-F1
#
_entry.id   AF-A0A968P0S6-F1
#
_cell.length_a   1.000
_cell.length_b   1.000
_cell.length_c   1.000
_cell.angle_alpha   90.00
_cell.angle_beta   90.00
_cell.angle_gamma   90.00
#
_symmetry.space_group_name_H-M   'P 1'
#
loop_
_entity.id
_entity.type
_entity.pdbx_description
1 polymer ?
#
loop_
_entity_poly.entity_id
_entity_poly.type
_entity_poly.pdbx_seq_one_letter_code
_entity_poly.pdbx_strand_id
1 'polypeptide(L)'
;MLEILRCRNLEEKRRVFAGHDPRKQTWVVSDLQSKWQLQKELLVREGVLEQSSVVRATELWKQLSFQLLPEARLLSAELAQTLFWNWIEPMKLPWAKSPQAVPVVLNQMQMWMSIFSDPRHEEIMPHWFQENPESYVRWGHWFELCAEIWRRCRDEGLVMVAWLPAVLLSRDLSGLLWKKELVFDLGAQVSQVEGQLIKELARHFDVRLIYPSAWSA
;
A
#
# COMPACT_ATOMS: atom_id res chain seq x y z
N MET A 1 17.93 -9.11 -0.01
CA MET A 1 18.04 -9.81 1.29
C MET A 1 17.17 -9.08 2.32
N LEU A 2 16.39 -9.78 3.15
CA LEU A 2 15.57 -9.14 4.22
C LEU A 2 16.25 -9.27 5.58
N GLU A 3 16.59 -8.15 6.20
CA GLU A 3 17.06 -8.08 7.59
C GLU A 3 16.01 -7.39 8.46
N ILE A 4 15.69 -7.96 9.63
CA ILE A 4 14.72 -7.40 10.56
C ILE A 4 15.46 -6.87 11.79
N LEU A 5 15.46 -5.55 11.95
CA LEU A 5 16.02 -4.85 13.10
C LEU A 5 14.93 -4.67 14.16
N ARG A 6 15.02 -5.43 15.25
CA ARG A 6 14.07 -5.30 16.37
C ARG A 6 14.53 -4.17 17.29
N CYS A 7 13.75 -3.10 17.37
CA CYS A 7 14.00 -2.00 18.29
C CYS A 7 13.00 -2.06 19.45
N ARG A 8 13.52 -2.01 20.67
CA ARG A 8 12.73 -2.05 21.92
C ARG A 8 12.21 -0.68 22.33
N ASN A 9 12.92 0.38 21.94
CA ASN A 9 12.59 1.75 22.32
C ASN A 9 13.01 2.75 21.23
N LEU A 10 12.61 4.00 21.44
CA LEU A 10 12.91 5.10 20.52
C LEU A 10 14.41 5.41 20.43
N GLU A 11 15.18 5.19 21.49
CA GLU A 11 16.62 5.46 21.49
C GLU A 11 17.40 4.49 20.61
N GLU A 12 17.08 3.20 20.64
CA GLU A 12 17.66 2.21 19.75
C GLU A 12 17.37 2.55 18.29
N LYS A 13 16.13 2.92 17.99
CA LYS A 13 15.75 3.40 16.65
C LYS A 13 16.55 4.64 16.24
N ARG A 14 16.74 5.61 17.15
CA ARG A 14 17.59 6.78 16.90
C ARG A 14 19.05 6.41 16.65
N ARG A 15 19.60 5.39 17.34
CA ARG A 15 20.96 4.89 17.07
C ARG A 15 21.07 4.28 15.68
N VAL A 16 20.07 3.52 15.25
CA VAL A 16 20.02 2.99 13.87
C VAL A 16 20.00 4.14 12.86
N PHE A 17 19.19 5.18 13.10
CA PHE A 17 19.13 6.36 12.24
C PHE A 17 20.43 7.20 12.26
N ALA A 18 21.13 7.28 13.39
CA ALA A 18 22.39 8.00 13.48
C ALA A 18 23.45 7.44 12.52
N GLY A 19 23.41 6.12 12.25
CA GLY A 19 24.26 5.45 11.27
C GLY A 19 23.73 5.48 9.83
N HIS A 20 22.60 6.13 9.55
CA HIS A 20 22.01 6.20 8.22
C HIS A 20 22.88 7.02 7.26
N ASP A 21 23.25 6.46 6.10
CA ASP A 21 23.94 7.17 5.02
C ASP A 21 22.95 7.53 3.91
N PRO A 22 22.53 8.81 3.77
CA PRO A 22 21.52 9.21 2.79
C PRO A 22 21.96 9.04 1.33
N ARG A 23 23.26 8.83 1.06
CA ARG A 23 23.77 8.58 -0.29
C ARG A 23 23.62 7.12 -0.70
N LYS A 24 23.58 6.20 0.28
CA LYS A 24 23.52 4.74 0.04
C LYS A 24 22.17 4.14 0.41
N GLN A 25 21.41 4.79 1.28
CA GLN A 25 20.17 4.28 1.84
C GLN A 25 19.01 5.24 1.59
N THR A 26 17.83 4.65 1.44
CA THR A 26 16.54 5.34 1.46
C THR A 26 15.78 4.90 2.71
N TRP A 27 15.50 5.85 3.59
CA TRP A 27 14.68 5.62 4.77
C TRP A 27 13.20 5.83 4.45
N VAL A 28 12.40 4.80 4.65
CA VAL A 28 10.97 4.76 4.30
C VAL A 28 10.13 4.87 5.57
N VAL A 29 9.30 5.90 5.67
CA VAL A 29 8.44 6.15 6.84
C VAL A 29 6.95 6.07 6.52
N SER A 30 6.11 5.95 7.53
CA SER A 30 4.64 5.92 7.41
C SER A 30 4.03 7.27 7.00
N ASP A 31 4.51 8.37 7.56
CA ASP A 31 3.79 9.65 7.56
C ASP A 31 4.68 10.87 7.26
N LEU A 32 4.03 12.01 7.00
CA LEU A 32 4.69 13.24 6.60
C LEU A 32 5.47 13.89 7.74
N GLN A 33 5.00 13.76 8.98
CA GLN A 33 5.66 14.36 10.14
C GLN A 33 7.00 13.65 10.41
N SER A 34 6.99 12.32 10.42
CA SER A 34 8.21 11.50 10.55
C SER A 34 9.20 11.83 9.42
N LYS A 35 8.73 11.91 8.18
CA LYS A 35 9.58 12.29 7.03
C LYS A 35 10.23 13.65 7.26
N TRP A 36 9.44 14.66 7.61
CA TRP A 36 9.94 16.02 7.81
C TRP A 36 10.97 16.11 8.94
N GLN A 37 10.72 15.43 10.07
CA GLN A 37 11.64 15.39 11.21
C GLN A 37 13.00 14.80 10.81
N LEU A 38 13.01 13.64 10.16
CA LEU A 38 14.24 12.97 9.73
C LEU A 38 14.99 13.79 8.66
N GLN A 39 14.27 14.40 7.73
CA GLN A 39 14.88 15.27 6.72
C GLN A 39 15.56 16.50 7.35
N LYS A 40 14.94 17.10 8.37
CA LYS A 40 15.53 18.22 9.11
C LYS A 40 16.82 17.82 9.82
N GLU A 41 16.84 16.66 10.46
CA GLU A 41 18.03 16.14 11.15
C GLU A 41 19.18 15.89 10.14
N LEU A 42 18.89 15.26 9.00
CA LEU A 42 19.88 15.00 7.97
C LEU A 42 20.38 16.27 7.29
N LEU A 43 19.52 17.26 7.07
CA LEU A 43 19.95 18.55 6.50
C LEU A 43 20.92 19.28 7.41
N VAL A 44 20.73 19.23 8.72
CA VAL A 44 21.68 19.82 9.68
C VAL A 44 23.02 19.05 9.66
N ARG A 45 22.98 17.73 9.51
CA ARG A 45 24.17 16.87 9.54
C ARG A 45 24.99 16.91 8.25
N GLU A 46 24.33 16.95 7.09
CA GLU A 46 24.97 16.78 5.77
C GLU A 46 24.99 18.07 4.93
N GLY A 47 24.23 19.10 5.32
CA GLY A 47 24.09 20.38 4.59
C GLY A 47 23.22 20.30 3.33
N VAL A 48 23.23 19.17 2.63
CA VAL A 48 22.42 18.90 1.43
C VAL A 48 21.82 17.51 1.53
N LEU A 49 20.55 17.37 1.12
CA LEU A 49 19.82 16.11 1.17
C LEU A 49 19.19 15.79 -0.18
N GLU A 50 19.48 14.61 -0.72
CA GLU A 50 18.78 14.11 -1.90
C GLU A 50 17.33 13.77 -1.54
N GLN A 51 16.38 14.08 -2.43
CA GLN A 51 14.95 13.85 -2.20
C GLN A 51 14.60 12.38 -1.88
N SER A 52 15.37 11.44 -2.44
CA SER A 52 15.19 9.99 -2.26
C SER A 52 15.72 9.46 -0.92
N SER A 53 16.39 10.28 -0.11
CA SER A 53 17.03 9.84 1.13
C SER A 53 16.01 9.46 2.20
N VAL A 54 14.90 10.20 2.28
CA VAL A 54 13.78 9.91 3.18
C VAL A 54 12.47 10.07 2.41
N VAL A 55 11.70 9.00 2.32
CA VAL A 55 10.43 8.96 1.58
C VAL A 55 9.32 8.35 2.44
N ARG A 56 8.07 8.70 2.15
CA ARG A 56 6.94 7.97 2.71
C ARG A 56 6.73 6.66 1.95
N ALA A 57 6.18 5.64 2.61
CA ALA A 57 5.79 4.40 1.95
C ALA A 57 4.92 4.66 0.72
N THR A 58 3.91 5.53 0.84
CA THR A 58 3.05 5.93 -0.28
C THR A 58 3.80 6.61 -1.43
N GLU A 59 4.91 7.30 -1.18
CA GLU A 59 5.73 7.90 -2.23
C GLU A 59 6.59 6.83 -2.92
N LEU A 60 7.16 5.90 -2.15
CA LEU A 60 7.88 4.75 -2.68
C LEU A 60 6.97 3.90 -3.58
N TRP A 61 5.77 3.55 -3.11
CA TRP A 61 4.81 2.75 -3.89
C TRP A 61 4.46 3.41 -5.21
N LYS A 62 4.27 4.74 -5.24
CA LYS A 62 4.06 5.49 -6.47
C LYS A 62 5.26 5.41 -7.41
N GLN A 63 6.47 5.60 -6.89
CA GLN A 63 7.68 5.54 -7.70
C GLN A 63 7.91 4.16 -8.31
N LEU A 64 7.69 3.09 -7.54
CA LEU A 64 7.77 1.72 -8.04
C LEU A 64 6.65 1.46 -9.07
N SER A 65 5.43 1.96 -8.83
CA SER A 65 4.32 1.78 -9.78
C SER A 65 4.57 2.51 -11.10
N PHE A 66 5.21 3.67 -11.10
CA PHE A 66 5.57 4.36 -12.35
C PHE A 66 6.55 3.56 -13.22
N GLN A 67 7.37 2.69 -12.62
CA GLN A 67 8.28 1.82 -13.37
C GLN A 67 7.55 0.62 -13.98
N LEU A 68 6.61 0.01 -13.24
CA LEU A 68 5.92 -1.21 -13.67
C LEU A 68 4.63 -0.97 -14.44
N LEU A 69 3.98 0.17 -14.21
CA LEU A 69 2.66 0.53 -14.72
C LEU A 69 2.67 2.01 -15.17
N PRO A 70 3.51 2.39 -16.16
CA PRO A 70 3.63 3.79 -16.58
C PRO A 70 2.32 4.38 -17.10
N GLU A 71 1.44 3.54 -17.66
CA GLU A 71 0.13 3.94 -18.19
C GLU A 71 -0.95 4.09 -17.11
N ALA A 72 -0.68 3.64 -15.87
CA ALA A 72 -1.68 3.70 -14.81
C ALA A 72 -1.90 5.14 -14.32
N ARG A 73 -3.17 5.54 -14.29
CA ARG A 73 -3.61 6.84 -13.80
C ARG A 73 -3.98 6.73 -12.33
N LEU A 74 -3.19 7.40 -11.48
CA LEU A 74 -3.38 7.33 -10.04
C LEU A 74 -4.58 8.17 -9.59
N LEU A 75 -5.50 7.55 -8.84
CA LEU A 75 -6.66 8.19 -8.24
C LEU A 75 -6.41 8.58 -6.79
N SER A 76 -6.81 9.81 -6.43
CA SER A 76 -6.95 10.23 -5.03
C SER A 76 -8.25 9.71 -4.44
N ALA A 77 -8.35 9.66 -3.11
CA ALA A 77 -9.57 9.21 -2.43
C ALA A 77 -10.75 10.16 -2.70
N GLU A 78 -10.49 11.46 -2.80
CA GLU A 78 -11.51 12.49 -3.06
C GLU A 78 -12.08 12.36 -4.48
N LEU A 79 -11.21 12.13 -5.46
CA LEU A 79 -11.66 11.90 -6.84
C LEU A 79 -12.39 10.57 -6.97
N ALA A 80 -11.91 9.52 -6.30
CA ALA A 80 -12.57 8.22 -6.27
C ALA A 80 -13.97 8.31 -5.66
N GLN A 81 -14.19 9.14 -4.64
CA GLN A 81 -15.52 9.35 -4.06
C GLN A 81 -16.54 9.82 -5.09
N THR A 82 -16.21 10.88 -5.83
CA THR A 82 -17.10 11.42 -6.86
C THR A 82 -17.25 10.46 -8.04
N LEU A 83 -16.14 9.89 -8.52
CA LEU A 83 -16.15 9.00 -9.68
C LEU A 83 -16.95 7.72 -9.41
N PHE A 84 -16.73 7.07 -8.27
CA PHE A 84 -17.41 5.81 -7.96
C PHE A 84 -18.89 6.06 -7.70
N TRP A 85 -19.27 7.21 -7.12
CA TRP A 85 -20.68 7.55 -7.00
C TRP A 85 -21.35 7.65 -8.37
N ASN A 86 -20.72 8.32 -9.34
CA ASN A 86 -21.23 8.40 -10.72
C ASN A 86 -21.36 7.03 -11.40
N TRP A 87 -20.57 6.03 -10.99
CA TRP A 87 -20.70 4.66 -11.47
C TRP A 87 -21.81 3.89 -10.77
N ILE A 88 -22.01 4.11 -9.47
CA ILE A 88 -22.97 3.39 -8.62
C ILE A 88 -24.40 3.91 -8.82
N GLU A 89 -24.59 5.22 -8.86
CA GLU A 89 -25.91 5.86 -8.93
C GLU A 89 -26.80 5.30 -10.07
N PRO A 90 -26.30 5.14 -11.31
CA PRO A 90 -27.10 4.59 -12.41
C PRO A 90 -27.54 3.13 -12.21
N MET A 91 -26.88 2.37 -11.33
CA MET A 91 -27.18 0.96 -11.09
C MET A 91 -28.48 0.77 -10.27
N LYS A 92 -28.99 1.82 -9.61
CA LYS A 92 -30.24 1.81 -8.82
C LYS A 92 -30.30 0.69 -7.77
N LEU A 93 -29.17 0.37 -7.14
CA LEU A 93 -29.06 -0.71 -6.16
C LEU A 93 -29.82 -0.38 -4.86
N PRO A 94 -30.67 -1.27 -4.33
CA PRO A 94 -31.50 -0.98 -3.16
C PRO A 94 -30.74 -0.58 -1.89
N TRP A 95 -29.52 -1.08 -1.75
CA TRP A 95 -28.66 -0.99 -0.58
C TRP A 95 -27.50 0.02 -0.74
N ALA A 96 -27.32 0.59 -1.95
CA ALA A 96 -26.30 1.58 -2.27
C ALA A 96 -26.91 2.82 -2.95
N LYS A 97 -27.98 3.36 -2.36
CA LYS A 97 -28.79 4.46 -2.92
C LYS A 97 -28.24 5.87 -2.72
N SER A 98 -27.18 6.02 -1.94
CA SER A 98 -26.66 7.33 -1.58
C SER A 98 -25.14 7.40 -1.66
N PRO A 99 -24.54 8.60 -1.78
CA PRO A 99 -23.10 8.77 -1.84
C PRO A 99 -22.33 8.14 -0.67
N GLN A 100 -22.99 7.92 0.47
CA GLN A 100 -22.41 7.23 1.63
C GLN A 100 -22.09 5.75 1.36
N ALA A 101 -22.57 5.16 0.27
CA ALA A 101 -22.15 3.84 -0.17
C ALA A 101 -20.68 3.82 -0.60
N VAL A 102 -20.14 4.92 -1.14
CA VAL A 102 -18.77 4.95 -1.67
C VAL A 102 -17.71 4.73 -0.59
N PRO A 103 -17.74 5.40 0.58
CA PRO A 103 -16.85 5.07 1.69
C PRO A 103 -16.89 3.59 2.10
N VAL A 104 -18.07 2.96 2.04
CA VAL A 104 -18.22 1.53 2.34
C VAL A 104 -17.51 0.71 1.27
N VAL A 105 -17.74 0.99 -0.02
CA VAL A 105 -17.02 0.34 -1.13
C VAL A 105 -15.51 0.51 -0.97
N LEU A 106 -15.01 1.72 -0.72
CA LEU A 106 -13.58 1.98 -0.58
C LEU A 106 -12.95 1.16 0.55
N ASN A 107 -13.62 1.08 1.70
CA ASN A 107 -13.16 0.29 2.84
C ASN A 107 -13.16 -1.21 2.52
N GLN A 108 -14.25 -1.72 1.94
CA GLN A 108 -14.36 -3.13 1.56
C GLN A 108 -13.34 -3.51 0.48
N MET A 109 -13.14 -2.67 -0.52
CA MET A 109 -12.10 -2.86 -1.53
C MET A 109 -10.73 -2.93 -0.87
N GLN A 110 -10.39 -2.04 0.08
CA GLN A 110 -9.12 -2.10 0.79
C GLN A 110 -8.90 -3.45 1.50
N MET A 111 -9.95 -4.02 2.09
CA MET A 111 -9.89 -5.34 2.72
C MET A 111 -9.71 -6.47 1.72
N TRP A 112 -10.35 -6.38 0.55
CA TRP A 112 -10.32 -7.42 -0.48
C TRP A 112 -9.26 -7.20 -1.57
N MET A 113 -8.42 -6.17 -1.47
CA MET A 113 -7.46 -5.87 -2.53
C MET A 113 -6.49 -7.02 -2.79
N SER A 114 -6.12 -7.79 -1.76
CA SER A 114 -5.29 -8.99 -1.92
C SER A 114 -5.98 -10.08 -2.74
N ILE A 115 -7.32 -10.12 -2.71
CA ILE A 115 -8.13 -10.99 -3.54
C ILE A 115 -8.19 -10.39 -4.95
N PHE A 116 -8.63 -9.15 -5.10
CA PHE A 116 -8.79 -8.50 -6.41
C PHE A 116 -7.49 -8.38 -7.23
N SER A 117 -6.33 -8.39 -6.57
CA SER A 117 -5.04 -8.40 -7.24
C SER A 117 -4.62 -9.80 -7.74
N ASP A 118 -5.25 -10.89 -7.28
CA ASP A 118 -5.02 -12.24 -7.84
C ASP A 118 -5.72 -12.34 -9.22
N PRO A 119 -5.03 -12.82 -10.27
CA PRO A 119 -5.64 -13.04 -11.59
C PRO A 119 -6.87 -13.96 -11.58
N ARG A 120 -7.02 -14.84 -10.58
CA ARG A 120 -8.10 -15.84 -10.46
C ARG A 120 -9.22 -15.43 -9.50
N HIS A 121 -9.23 -14.18 -9.03
CA HIS A 121 -10.20 -13.74 -8.02
C HIS A 121 -11.66 -13.89 -8.43
N GLU A 122 -11.95 -13.84 -9.74
CA GLU A 122 -13.28 -14.01 -10.32
C GLU A 122 -13.83 -15.43 -10.10
N GLU A 123 -12.98 -16.41 -9.77
CA GLU A 123 -13.36 -17.80 -9.47
C GLU A 123 -13.45 -18.07 -7.96
N ILE A 124 -12.51 -17.51 -7.18
CA ILE A 124 -12.29 -17.86 -5.76
C ILE A 124 -13.50 -17.47 -4.90
N MET A 125 -13.95 -16.22 -5.01
CA MET A 125 -14.97 -15.68 -4.11
C MET A 125 -16.39 -16.21 -4.40
N PRO A 126 -16.81 -16.36 -5.68
CA PRO A 126 -18.09 -17.01 -5.96
C PRO A 126 -18.16 -18.44 -5.42
N HIS A 127 -17.08 -19.24 -5.57
CA HIS A 127 -17.02 -20.59 -5.00
C HIS A 127 -17.13 -20.57 -3.48
N TRP A 128 -16.38 -19.69 -2.81
CA TRP A 128 -16.44 -19.56 -1.35
C TRP A 128 -17.83 -19.15 -0.86
N PHE A 129 -18.54 -18.27 -1.57
CA PHE A 129 -19.91 -17.89 -1.22
C PHE A 129 -20.93 -19.02 -1.41
N GLN A 130 -20.72 -19.91 -2.39
CA GLN A 130 -21.56 -21.11 -2.54
C GLN A 130 -21.42 -22.04 -1.33
N GLU A 131 -20.20 -22.17 -0.80
CA GLU A 131 -19.93 -22.95 0.42
C GLU A 131 -20.37 -22.23 1.71
N ASN A 132 -20.55 -20.90 1.66
CA ASN A 132 -20.88 -20.07 2.82
C ASN A 132 -22.06 -19.11 2.55
N PRO A 133 -23.31 -19.62 2.38
CA PRO A 133 -24.44 -18.81 1.94
C PRO A 133 -24.80 -17.65 2.91
N GLU A 134 -24.65 -17.86 4.22
CA GLU A 134 -24.90 -16.82 5.22
C GLU A 134 -23.95 -15.62 5.05
N SER A 135 -22.72 -15.88 4.64
CA SER A 135 -21.71 -14.87 4.33
C SER A 135 -22.08 -14.08 3.08
N TYR A 136 -22.68 -14.74 2.08
CA TYR A 136 -23.15 -14.07 0.88
C TYR A 136 -24.24 -13.03 1.20
N VAL A 137 -25.22 -13.35 2.05
CA VAL A 137 -26.27 -12.40 2.45
C VAL A 137 -25.68 -11.13 3.06
N ARG A 138 -24.58 -11.25 3.81
CA ARG A 138 -23.95 -10.12 4.51
C ARG A 138 -22.97 -9.32 3.64
N TRP A 139 -22.17 -10.01 2.81
CA TRP A 139 -21.04 -9.40 2.12
C TRP A 139 -21.06 -9.58 0.60
N GLY A 140 -21.85 -10.51 0.07
CA GLY A 140 -21.88 -10.88 -1.34
C GLY A 140 -22.19 -9.69 -2.25
N HIS A 141 -23.25 -8.95 -1.94
CA HIS A 141 -23.62 -7.78 -2.73
C HIS A 141 -22.54 -6.68 -2.72
N TRP A 142 -21.91 -6.41 -1.57
CA TRP A 142 -20.79 -5.47 -1.48
C TRP A 142 -19.58 -5.96 -2.28
N PHE A 143 -19.30 -7.27 -2.25
CA PHE A 143 -18.22 -7.87 -3.00
C PHE A 143 -18.44 -7.73 -4.51
N GLU A 144 -19.63 -8.06 -5.01
CA GLU A 144 -20.00 -7.92 -6.41
C GLU A 144 -19.86 -6.47 -6.89
N LEU A 145 -20.31 -5.50 -6.09
CA LEU A 145 -20.14 -4.09 -6.41
C LEU A 145 -18.66 -3.68 -6.43
N CYS A 146 -17.88 -4.12 -5.45
CA CYS A 146 -16.44 -3.87 -5.42
C CYS A 146 -15.73 -4.47 -6.64
N ALA A 147 -16.12 -5.67 -7.06
CA ALA A 147 -15.58 -6.34 -8.24
C ALA A 147 -15.92 -5.57 -9.53
N GLU A 148 -17.16 -5.08 -9.68
CA GLU A 148 -17.56 -4.26 -10.81
C GLU A 148 -16.80 -2.92 -10.86
N ILE A 149 -16.63 -2.24 -9.71
CA ILE A 149 -15.84 -1.01 -9.61
C ILE A 149 -14.36 -1.29 -9.94
N TRP A 150 -13.80 -2.40 -9.45
CA TRP A 150 -12.44 -2.81 -9.77
C TRP A 150 -12.27 -3.07 -11.26
N ARG A 151 -13.22 -3.77 -11.90
CA ARG A 151 -13.22 -4.03 -13.34
C ARG A 151 -13.21 -2.72 -14.13
N ARG A 152 -14.08 -1.76 -13.80
CA ARG A 152 -14.09 -0.44 -14.45
C ARG A 152 -12.79 0.33 -14.25
N CYS A 153 -12.22 0.31 -13.04
CA CYS A 153 -10.90 0.88 -12.80
C CYS A 153 -9.84 0.28 -13.72
N ARG A 154 -9.81 -1.05 -13.89
CA ARG A 154 -8.87 -1.71 -14.82
C ARG A 154 -9.12 -1.30 -16.27
N ASP A 155 -10.37 -1.30 -16.71
CA ASP A 155 -10.75 -0.94 -18.09
C ASP A 155 -10.35 0.50 -18.42
N GLU A 156 -10.41 1.41 -17.45
CA GLU A 156 -9.97 2.80 -17.59
C GLU A 156 -8.49 3.03 -17.21
N GLY A 157 -7.73 2.00 -16.84
CA GLY A 157 -6.33 2.14 -16.40
C GLY A 157 -6.17 3.00 -15.13
N LEU A 158 -7.18 3.01 -14.26
CA LEU A 158 -7.21 3.77 -13.00
C LEU A 158 -6.78 2.89 -11.82
N VAL A 159 -5.96 3.44 -10.93
CA VAL A 159 -5.52 2.74 -9.72
C VAL A 159 -5.49 3.72 -8.54
N MET A 160 -6.16 3.38 -7.43
CA MET A 160 -6.00 4.20 -6.22
C MET A 160 -4.64 4.02 -5.60
N VAL A 161 -4.10 5.11 -5.05
CA VAL A 161 -2.81 5.09 -4.34
C VAL A 161 -2.79 4.07 -3.20
N ALA A 162 -3.90 3.92 -2.46
CA ALA A 162 -4.02 2.99 -1.35
C ALA A 162 -3.96 1.50 -1.77
N TRP A 163 -4.23 1.22 -3.05
CA TRP A 163 -4.23 -0.13 -3.61
C TRP A 163 -2.89 -0.52 -4.21
N LEU A 164 -1.95 0.42 -4.36
CA LEU A 164 -0.66 0.17 -4.99
C LEU A 164 0.11 -1.00 -4.35
N PRO A 165 0.12 -1.22 -3.03
CA PRO A 165 0.81 -2.39 -2.47
C PRO A 165 0.31 -3.72 -3.05
N ALA A 166 -1.01 -3.90 -3.16
CA ALA A 166 -1.61 -5.11 -3.72
C ALA A 166 -1.38 -5.21 -5.24
N VAL A 167 -1.52 -4.09 -5.95
CA VAL A 167 -1.31 -4.03 -7.40
C VAL A 167 0.15 -4.30 -7.78
N LEU A 168 1.12 -3.85 -6.97
CA LEU A 168 2.54 -4.15 -7.17
C LEU A 168 2.82 -5.64 -6.94
N LEU A 169 2.24 -6.23 -5.88
CA LEU A 169 2.39 -7.64 -5.56
C LEU A 169 1.90 -8.60 -6.65
N SER A 170 0.97 -8.17 -7.51
CA SER A 170 0.51 -8.99 -8.64
C SER A 170 1.35 -8.88 -9.90
N ARG A 171 2.48 -8.16 -9.84
CA ARG A 171 3.41 -7.96 -10.96
C ARG A 171 4.74 -8.65 -10.70
N ASP A 172 5.47 -8.88 -11.78
CA ASP A 172 6.87 -9.26 -11.69
C ASP A 172 7.71 -8.05 -11.27
N LEU A 173 8.34 -8.15 -10.09
CA LEU A 173 9.16 -7.09 -9.51
C LEU A 173 10.62 -7.15 -9.99
N SER A 174 11.01 -8.16 -10.77
CA SER A 174 12.39 -8.38 -11.22
C SER A 174 12.97 -7.24 -12.05
N GLY A 175 12.12 -6.52 -12.78
CA GLY A 175 12.50 -5.36 -13.61
C GLY A 175 12.59 -4.03 -12.86
N LEU A 176 12.24 -3.99 -11.56
CA LEU A 176 12.33 -2.75 -10.78
C LEU A 176 13.79 -2.31 -10.60
N LEU A 177 14.02 -1.01 -10.73
CA LEU A 177 15.32 -0.41 -10.52
C LEU A 177 15.28 0.51 -9.29
N TRP A 178 16.06 0.14 -8.28
CA TRP A 178 16.27 0.96 -7.10
C TRP A 178 17.72 0.82 -6.63
N LYS A 179 18.46 1.94 -6.59
CA LYS A 179 19.93 1.94 -6.38
C LYS A 179 20.35 1.89 -4.91
N LYS A 180 19.51 2.38 -4.01
CA LYS A 180 19.82 2.52 -2.59
C LYS A 180 19.24 1.35 -1.82
N GLU A 181 19.89 0.99 -0.72
CA GLU A 181 19.31 0.06 0.24
C GLU A 181 18.04 0.67 0.87
N LEU A 182 16.98 -0.12 1.03
CA LEU A 182 15.70 0.33 1.59
C LEU A 182 15.62 0.03 3.08
N VAL A 183 15.43 1.06 3.91
CA VAL A 183 15.24 0.93 5.35
C VAL A 183 13.80 1.30 5.70
N PHE A 184 12.95 0.31 5.98
CA PHE A 184 11.54 0.50 6.31
C PHE A 184 11.34 0.75 7.80
N ASP A 185 10.66 1.84 8.11
CA ASP A 185 10.32 2.31 9.45
C ASP A 185 8.86 2.78 9.48
N LEU A 186 7.96 1.81 9.36
CA LEU A 186 6.53 2.04 9.17
C LEU A 186 5.73 1.96 10.48
N GLY A 187 6.41 1.77 11.61
CA GLY A 187 5.77 1.59 12.92
C GLY A 187 5.03 0.25 13.05
N ALA A 188 4.12 0.18 14.03
CA ALA A 188 3.38 -1.05 14.34
C ALA A 188 2.19 -1.33 13.41
N GLN A 189 1.83 -0.37 12.54
CA GLN A 189 0.60 -0.42 11.72
C GLN A 189 0.88 -0.79 10.26
N VAL A 190 1.89 -1.61 9.99
CA VAL A 190 2.13 -2.15 8.64
C VAL A 190 0.97 -3.05 8.25
N SER A 191 0.30 -2.73 7.15
CA SER A 191 -0.77 -3.60 6.63
C SER A 191 -0.20 -4.96 6.20
N GLN A 192 -1.00 -6.02 6.26
CA GLN A 192 -0.56 -7.35 5.83
C GLN A 192 -0.03 -7.34 4.38
N VAL A 193 -0.69 -6.59 3.50
CA VAL A 193 -0.31 -6.45 2.09
C VAL A 193 1.03 -5.72 1.95
N GLU A 194 1.27 -4.64 2.69
CA GLU A 194 2.57 -3.96 2.69
C GLU A 194 3.68 -4.87 3.23
N GLY A 195 3.41 -5.63 4.30
CA GLY A 195 4.38 -6.60 4.83
C GLY A 195 4.76 -7.66 3.81
N GLN A 196 3.79 -8.16 3.04
CA GLN A 196 4.04 -9.08 1.93
C GLN A 196 4.85 -8.42 0.81
N LEU A 197 4.52 -7.18 0.42
CA LEU A 197 5.27 -6.44 -0.60
C LEU A 197 6.71 -6.19 -0.17
N ILE A 198 6.95 -5.79 1.08
CA ILE A 198 8.30 -5.58 1.62
C ILE A 198 9.11 -6.88 1.55
N LYS A 199 8.49 -8.02 1.90
CA LYS A 199 9.13 -9.33 1.81
C LYS A 199 9.48 -9.69 0.36
N GLU A 200 8.58 -9.41 -0.58
CA GLU A 200 8.84 -9.68 -2.01
C GLU A 200 9.92 -8.76 -2.57
N LEU A 201 9.89 -7.46 -2.25
CA LEU A 201 10.94 -6.49 -2.61
C LEU A 201 12.31 -6.92 -2.09
N ALA A 202 12.37 -7.51 -0.90
CA ALA A 202 13.62 -8.00 -0.33
C ALA A 202 14.24 -9.19 -1.07
N ARG A 203 13.55 -9.77 -2.05
CA ARG A 203 14.12 -10.76 -2.98
C ARG A 203 14.92 -10.10 -4.10
N HIS A 204 14.66 -8.82 -4.38
CA HIS A 204 15.28 -8.04 -5.46
C HIS A 204 16.22 -6.94 -4.94
N PHE A 205 15.97 -6.44 -3.74
CA PHE A 205 16.71 -5.35 -3.12
C PHE A 205 17.28 -5.74 -1.76
N ASP A 206 18.25 -4.95 -1.29
CA ASP A 206 18.66 -4.95 0.10
C ASP A 206 17.65 -4.17 0.93
N VAL A 207 17.00 -4.86 1.85
CA VAL A 207 15.89 -4.35 2.64
C VAL A 207 16.16 -4.60 4.11
N ARG A 208 16.16 -3.53 4.91
CA ARG A 208 16.10 -3.57 6.37
C ARG A 208 14.74 -3.12 6.85
N LEU A 209 14.12 -3.88 7.73
CA LEU A 209 12.84 -3.55 8.36
C LEU A 209 13.05 -3.29 9.85
N ILE A 210 12.72 -2.08 10.29
CA ILE A 210 12.69 -1.72 11.71
C ILE A 210 11.33 -2.16 12.27
N TYR A 211 11.37 -3.13 13.17
CA TYR A 211 10.19 -3.67 13.82
C TYR A 211 10.17 -3.31 15.30
N PRO A 212 9.12 -2.65 15.81
CA PRO A 212 8.98 -2.38 17.24
C PRO A 212 8.70 -3.70 17.96
N SER A 213 9.67 -4.20 18.73
CA SER A 213 9.41 -5.31 19.65
C SER A 213 8.81 -4.74 20.93
N ALA A 214 7.48 -4.85 21.08
CA ALA A 214 6.85 -4.60 22.37
C ALA A 214 7.49 -5.51 23.44
N TRP A 215 7.62 -5.00 24.67
CA TRP A 215 8.06 -5.78 25.81
C TRP A 215 7.22 -7.06 25.91
N SER A 216 7.85 -8.23 25.91
CA SER A 216 7.25 -9.39 26.57
C SER A 216 7.11 -9.01 28.04
N ALA A 217 5.87 -8.85 28.49
CA ALA A 217 5.55 -8.73 29.91
C ALA A 217 6.06 -9.96 30.68
#